data_AF-A0A448YRB0-F1
#
_entry.id   AF-A0A448YRB0-F1
#
_cell.length_a   1.000
_cell.length_b   1.000
_cell.length_c   1.000
_cell.angle_alpha   90.00
_cell.angle_beta   90.00
_cell.angle_gamma   90.00
#
_symmetry.space_group_name_H-M   'P 1'
#
loop_
_entity.id
_entity.type
_entity.pdbx_description
1 polymer ?
#
loop_
_entity_poly.entity_id
_entity_poly.type
_entity_poly.pdbx_seq_one_letter_code
_entity_poly.pdbx_strand_id
1 'polypeptide(L)'
;MDTFTAVSELVRLAARDDDSDMCVDTNDFNGEHMGARISSVFVILITSAFGAFFPLLSSRYSFIRLPKVCFFLAKYFGSGVIVATAFIHLLQPANENLSVDCLGAPFTEYPMAFGICMIMLFVMFFMELVAYRWIETRTDEGKGDSTHTHSAFGDESVFVRSGAPEDEKKALQDATDLEATAEGSEEGGLAKDQQWDADHYGHERTHQDPEVIGTTKENKAKEGYAGNLLNVFILEFGIIFHSIFIGLTLACSGDEFVSLYIVLVFHQMFEGLGLGTRIALVDWPKSRRFTPWMLSLAYALTTPVSIAIGLGVRNTYPPNSRRALIVNGCFDSVSAGILIYTGMIELMAHEFLFSDEFKGRKGFKNMMWAYFVMCVGAGLMCLLGKWA
;
A
#
# COMPACT_ATOMS: atom_id res chain seq x y z
N MET A 1 -11.83 30.87 -9.73
CA MET A 1 -10.60 30.64 -10.52
C MET A 1 -10.61 29.15 -10.81
N ASP A 2 -10.92 28.76 -12.04
CA ASP A 2 -11.25 27.38 -12.36
C ASP A 2 -9.99 26.51 -12.27
N THR A 3 -10.11 25.31 -11.69
CA THR A 3 -9.01 24.34 -11.51
C THR A 3 -8.28 24.04 -12.82
N PHE A 4 -8.97 24.09 -13.96
CA PHE A 4 -8.38 23.93 -15.28
C PHE A 4 -7.47 25.10 -15.67
N THR A 5 -7.82 26.33 -15.27
CA THR A 5 -6.99 27.52 -15.47
C THR A 5 -5.73 27.45 -14.62
N ALA A 6 -5.83 27.01 -13.37
CA ALA A 6 -4.70 26.82 -12.47
C ALA A 6 -3.71 25.76 -12.97
N VAL A 7 -4.19 24.62 -13.49
CA VAL A 7 -3.33 23.60 -14.10
C VAL A 7 -2.69 24.13 -15.40
N SER A 8 -3.44 24.86 -16.23
CA SER A 8 -2.87 25.46 -17.45
C SER A 8 -1.84 26.56 -17.13
N GLU A 9 -2.04 27.31 -16.04
CA GLU A 9 -1.07 28.28 -15.55
C GLU A 9 0.16 27.60 -14.98
N LEU A 10 0.02 26.52 -14.20
CA LEU A 10 1.16 25.72 -13.74
C LEU A 10 2.00 25.20 -14.91
N VAL A 11 1.35 24.69 -15.96
CA VAL A 11 2.04 24.22 -17.17
C VAL A 11 2.71 25.38 -17.91
N ARG A 12 2.06 26.55 -18.00
CA ARG A 12 2.64 27.76 -18.62
C ARG A 12 3.76 28.38 -17.79
N LEU A 13 3.69 28.34 -16.46
CA LEU A 13 4.69 28.86 -15.53
C LEU A 13 5.90 27.92 -15.45
N ALA A 14 5.68 26.60 -15.51
CA ALA A 14 6.76 25.63 -15.70
C ALA A 14 7.52 25.83 -17.03
N ALA A 15 6.84 26.39 -18.04
CA ALA A 15 7.42 26.71 -19.35
C ALA A 15 7.98 28.15 -19.45
N ARG A 16 7.84 28.98 -18.41
CA ARG A 16 8.25 30.39 -18.44
C ARG A 16 9.70 30.55 -17.97
N ASP A 17 10.62 30.56 -18.93
CA ASP A 17 12.01 31.02 -18.77
C ASP A 17 12.03 32.57 -18.75
N ASP A 18 11.49 33.21 -17.70
CA ASP A 18 11.68 34.66 -17.52
C ASP A 18 12.98 34.93 -16.75
N ASP A 19 13.94 35.55 -17.43
CA ASP A 19 15.31 35.91 -17.05
C ASP A 19 15.49 36.81 -15.80
N SER A 20 14.48 36.98 -14.93
CA SER A 20 14.53 37.97 -13.83
C SER A 20 14.58 37.43 -12.40
N ASP A 21 14.40 36.12 -12.16
CA ASP A 21 14.60 35.49 -10.84
C ASP A 21 15.16 34.05 -11.03
N MET A 22 16.43 33.96 -11.41
CA MET A 22 17.07 32.69 -11.77
C MET A 22 17.44 31.90 -10.50
N CYS A 23 16.72 30.82 -10.22
CA CYS A 23 17.19 29.79 -9.29
C CYS A 23 18.61 29.34 -9.67
N VAL A 24 19.40 28.89 -8.67
CA VAL A 24 20.81 28.50 -8.85
C VAL A 24 20.93 27.39 -9.91
N ASP A 25 21.64 27.68 -10.99
CA ASP A 25 21.87 26.72 -12.11
C ASP A 25 23.22 26.00 -11.99
N THR A 26 23.78 25.93 -10.79
CA THR A 26 25.01 25.20 -10.46
C THR A 26 24.71 23.99 -9.57
N ASN A 27 25.65 23.05 -9.48
CA ASN A 27 25.61 21.94 -8.54
C ASN A 27 26.61 22.12 -7.40
N ASP A 28 26.36 21.43 -6.29
CA ASP A 28 27.18 21.49 -5.08
C ASP A 28 28.34 20.48 -5.11
N PHE A 29 28.58 19.84 -6.26
CA PHE A 29 29.57 18.79 -6.40
C PHE A 29 30.99 19.37 -6.27
N ASN A 30 31.65 19.07 -5.14
CA ASN A 30 32.97 19.59 -4.78
C ASN A 30 34.16 18.71 -5.23
N GLY A 31 33.90 17.56 -5.87
CA GLY A 31 34.95 16.63 -6.30
C GLY A 31 35.51 15.72 -5.21
N GLU A 32 35.09 15.91 -3.95
CA GLU A 32 35.59 15.15 -2.82
C GLU A 32 34.99 13.73 -2.76
N HIS A 33 35.71 12.83 -2.07
CA HIS A 33 35.26 11.48 -1.77
C HIS A 33 34.85 10.63 -2.98
N MET A 34 35.46 10.85 -4.16
CA MET A 34 35.10 10.12 -5.39
C MET A 34 35.14 8.59 -5.25
N GLY A 35 36.12 8.04 -4.51
CA GLY A 35 36.16 6.60 -4.24
C GLY A 35 34.96 6.11 -3.43
N ALA A 36 34.52 6.89 -2.44
CA ALA A 36 33.34 6.58 -1.64
C ALA A 36 32.04 6.73 -2.46
N ARG A 37 31.95 7.76 -3.33
CA ARG A 37 30.84 7.94 -4.27
C ARG A 37 30.71 6.77 -5.25
N ILE A 38 31.81 6.23 -5.76
CA ILE A 38 31.77 5.03 -6.62
C ILE A 38 31.37 3.81 -5.79
N SER A 39 31.88 3.69 -4.56
CA SER A 39 31.51 2.58 -3.67
C SER A 39 30.03 2.59 -3.27
N SER A 40 29.37 3.76 -3.22
CA SER A 40 27.97 3.86 -2.82
C SER A 40 27.04 3.10 -3.76
N VAL A 41 27.36 3.05 -5.07
CA VAL A 41 26.63 2.24 -6.06
C VAL A 41 26.57 0.78 -5.63
N PHE A 42 27.71 0.19 -5.23
CA PHE A 42 27.78 -1.22 -4.87
C PHE A 42 27.23 -1.49 -3.47
N VAL A 43 27.52 -0.63 -2.50
CA VAL A 43 27.04 -0.81 -1.12
C VAL A 43 25.52 -0.69 -1.07
N ILE A 44 24.95 0.34 -1.70
CA ILE A 44 23.49 0.53 -1.75
C ILE A 44 22.84 -0.61 -2.51
N LEU A 45 23.44 -1.12 -3.60
CA LEU A 45 22.93 -2.30 -4.30
C LEU A 45 22.85 -3.53 -3.39
N ILE A 46 23.90 -3.80 -2.61
CA ILE A 46 23.93 -4.95 -1.72
C ILE A 46 22.91 -4.78 -0.59
N THR A 47 22.83 -3.61 0.03
CA THR A 47 21.91 -3.39 1.15
C THR A 47 20.45 -3.29 0.73
N SER A 48 20.15 -2.69 -0.43
CA SER A 48 18.80 -2.66 -1.01
C SER A 48 18.34 -4.05 -1.43
N ALA A 49 19.23 -4.83 -2.07
CA ALA A 49 18.95 -6.22 -2.44
C ALA A 49 18.73 -7.07 -1.18
N PHE A 50 19.56 -6.90 -0.15
CA PHE A 50 19.32 -7.58 1.13
C PHE A 50 17.95 -7.22 1.70
N GLY A 51 17.61 -5.93 1.78
CA GLY A 51 16.32 -5.47 2.31
C GLY A 51 15.12 -6.06 1.56
N ALA A 52 15.13 -6.00 0.22
CA ALA A 52 14.00 -6.44 -0.60
C ALA A 52 13.90 -7.97 -0.75
N PHE A 53 15.02 -8.67 -0.99
CA PHE A 53 14.99 -10.12 -1.22
C PHE A 53 14.89 -10.94 0.06
N PHE A 54 15.35 -10.43 1.21
CA PHE A 54 15.35 -11.20 2.46
C PHE A 54 13.94 -11.65 2.90
N PRO A 55 12.92 -10.78 2.95
CA PRO A 55 11.56 -11.20 3.29
C PRO A 55 10.96 -12.16 2.25
N LEU A 56 11.26 -11.96 0.96
CA LEU A 56 10.78 -12.80 -0.14
C LEU A 56 11.39 -14.22 -0.11
N LEU A 57 12.71 -14.32 0.13
CA LEU A 57 13.41 -15.58 0.29
C LEU A 57 12.89 -16.35 1.51
N SER A 58 12.68 -15.64 2.61
CA SER A 58 12.20 -16.24 3.86
C SER A 58 10.78 -16.81 3.75
N SER A 59 9.91 -16.23 2.92
CA SER A 59 8.54 -16.75 2.78
C SER A 59 8.48 -18.00 1.90
N ARG A 60 9.38 -18.15 0.93
CA ARG A 60 9.33 -19.20 -0.10
C ARG A 60 10.16 -20.44 0.20
N TYR A 61 11.36 -20.29 0.76
CA TYR A 61 12.29 -21.41 0.90
C TYR A 61 12.29 -21.99 2.32
N SER A 62 11.93 -23.27 2.42
CA SER A 62 11.90 -24.01 3.70
C SER A 62 13.25 -24.06 4.43
N PHE A 63 14.37 -23.94 3.71
CA PHE A 63 15.72 -23.98 4.28
C PHE A 63 16.12 -22.67 4.97
N ILE A 64 15.50 -21.55 4.59
CA ILE A 64 15.67 -20.22 5.22
C ILE A 64 14.34 -19.81 5.88
N ARG A 65 13.59 -20.77 6.46
CA ARG A 65 12.42 -20.42 7.27
C ARG A 65 12.89 -19.71 8.51
N LEU A 66 12.93 -18.38 8.44
CA LEU A 66 13.05 -17.56 9.64
C LEU A 66 11.94 -17.94 10.62
N PRO A 67 12.21 -17.85 11.93
CA PRO A 67 11.16 -17.94 12.93
C PRO A 67 10.02 -17.00 12.54
N LYS A 68 8.76 -17.42 12.75
CA LYS A 68 7.56 -16.57 12.49
C LYS A 68 7.69 -15.17 13.09
N VAL A 69 8.45 -15.04 14.18
CA VAL A 69 8.81 -13.79 14.84
C VAL A 69 9.58 -12.83 13.93
N CYS A 70 10.57 -13.27 13.14
CA CYS A 70 11.35 -12.36 12.30
C CYS A 70 10.52 -11.80 11.14
N PHE A 71 9.67 -12.64 10.53
CA PHE A 71 8.75 -12.17 9.49
C PHE A 71 7.71 -11.19 10.06
N PHE A 72 7.17 -11.50 11.25
CA PHE A 72 6.29 -10.60 11.99
C PHE A 72 6.98 -9.24 12.28
N LEU A 73 8.22 -9.28 12.77
CA LEU A 73 8.99 -8.05 13.04
C LEU A 73 9.21 -7.24 11.76
N ALA A 74 9.66 -7.88 10.67
CA ALA A 74 9.90 -7.20 9.40
C ALA A 74 8.62 -6.55 8.83
N LYS A 75 7.48 -7.24 8.91
CA LYS A 75 6.17 -6.76 8.44
C LYS A 75 5.75 -5.46 9.13
N TYR A 76 5.71 -5.45 10.46
CA TYR A 76 5.26 -4.28 11.22
C TYR A 76 6.31 -3.17 11.26
N PHE A 77 7.59 -3.52 11.37
CA PHE A 77 8.70 -2.57 11.27
C PHE A 77 8.65 -1.83 9.93
N GLY A 78 8.56 -2.59 8.82
CA GLY A 78 8.50 -2.04 7.48
C GLY A 78 7.28 -1.15 7.23
N SER A 79 6.14 -1.45 7.86
CA SER A 79 4.96 -0.59 7.78
C SER A 79 5.20 0.79 8.41
N GLY A 80 5.85 0.82 9.59
CA GLY A 80 6.25 2.06 10.22
C GLY A 80 7.27 2.84 9.40
N VAL A 81 8.23 2.14 8.78
CA VAL A 81 9.19 2.73 7.85
C VAL A 81 8.48 3.40 6.68
N ILE A 82 7.59 2.71 5.97
CA ILE A 82 6.87 3.27 4.81
C ILE A 82 6.09 4.53 5.19
N VAL A 83 5.38 4.51 6.32
CA VAL A 83 4.64 5.69 6.81
C VAL A 83 5.60 6.87 7.07
N ALA A 84 6.72 6.62 7.75
CA ALA A 84 7.70 7.66 8.03
C ALA A 84 8.42 8.17 6.76
N THR A 85 8.72 7.29 5.79
CA THR A 85 9.24 7.68 4.47
C THR A 85 8.30 8.68 3.81
N ALA A 86 7.00 8.38 3.81
CA ALA A 86 5.99 9.21 3.15
C ALA A 86 5.94 10.65 3.70
N PHE A 87 6.05 10.82 5.01
CA PHE A 87 6.01 12.16 5.63
C PHE A 87 7.36 12.86 5.64
N ILE A 88 8.42 12.18 6.11
CA ILE A 88 9.71 12.83 6.41
C ILE A 88 10.63 12.86 5.20
N HIS A 89 10.62 11.81 4.38
CA HIS A 89 11.56 11.69 3.26
C HIS A 89 10.94 12.07 1.92
N LEU A 90 9.61 12.16 1.85
CA LEU A 90 8.87 12.53 0.64
C LEU A 90 8.16 13.87 0.80
N LEU A 91 7.17 13.97 1.68
CA LEU A 91 6.34 15.16 1.77
C LEU A 91 7.10 16.41 2.25
N GLN A 92 7.98 16.27 3.23
CA GLN A 92 8.78 17.40 3.71
C GLN A 92 9.73 17.93 2.62
N PRO A 93 10.63 17.12 2.00
CA PRO A 93 11.50 17.62 0.92
C PRO A 93 10.71 18.14 -0.28
N ALA A 94 9.55 17.54 -0.59
CA ALA A 94 8.67 18.06 -1.63
C ALA A 94 8.19 19.49 -1.33
N ASN A 95 7.85 19.76 -0.07
CA ASN A 95 7.45 21.09 0.37
C ASN A 95 8.63 22.07 0.30
N GLU A 96 9.83 21.67 0.75
CA GLU A 96 11.03 22.50 0.66
C GLU A 96 11.36 22.85 -0.80
N ASN A 97 11.28 21.88 -1.71
CA ASN A 97 11.52 22.09 -3.14
C ASN A 97 10.47 22.99 -3.81
N LEU A 98 9.21 22.92 -3.39
CA LEU A 98 8.10 23.71 -3.96
C LEU A 98 7.83 25.03 -3.24
N SER A 99 8.59 25.40 -2.21
CA SER A 99 8.40 26.65 -1.46
C SER A 99 9.59 27.61 -1.56
N VAL A 100 10.53 27.35 -2.47
CA VAL A 100 11.69 28.22 -2.71
C VAL A 100 11.24 29.53 -3.35
N ASP A 101 11.73 30.66 -2.81
CA ASP A 101 11.37 32.01 -3.27
C ASP A 101 11.56 32.23 -4.77
N CYS A 102 12.59 31.59 -5.36
CA CYS A 102 12.91 31.72 -6.79
C CYS A 102 11.85 31.11 -7.72
N LEU A 103 10.90 30.30 -7.22
CA LEU A 103 9.82 29.76 -8.03
C LEU A 103 8.73 30.79 -8.33
N GLY A 104 8.58 31.79 -7.46
CA GLY A 104 7.49 32.78 -7.48
C GLY A 104 6.09 32.16 -7.27
N ALA A 105 5.06 32.97 -7.50
CA ALA A 105 3.68 32.50 -7.46
C ALA A 105 3.42 31.45 -8.57
N PRO A 106 2.59 30.41 -8.33
CA PRO A 106 1.78 30.12 -7.13
C PRO A 106 2.50 29.36 -6.01
N PHE A 107 3.75 28.94 -6.23
CA PHE A 107 4.50 28.05 -5.35
C PHE A 107 4.82 28.66 -3.98
N THR A 108 5.09 29.97 -3.94
CA THR A 108 5.35 30.70 -2.69
C THR A 108 4.07 31.14 -1.96
N GLU A 109 2.93 31.16 -2.64
CA GLU A 109 1.66 31.64 -2.08
C GLU A 109 0.81 30.52 -1.45
N TYR A 110 0.93 29.30 -2.00
CA TYR A 110 0.14 28.15 -1.56
C TYR A 110 1.04 26.92 -1.37
N PRO A 111 0.85 26.12 -0.31
CA PRO A 111 1.62 24.91 -0.06
C PRO A 111 1.28 23.81 -1.07
N MET A 112 1.83 23.94 -2.29
CA MET A 112 1.51 23.09 -3.43
C MET A 112 1.81 21.62 -3.17
N ALA A 113 2.87 21.31 -2.42
CA ALA A 113 3.24 19.93 -2.09
C ALA A 113 2.12 19.18 -1.34
N PHE A 114 1.57 19.82 -0.30
CA PHE A 114 0.45 19.28 0.45
C PHE A 114 -0.83 19.19 -0.39
N GLY A 115 -1.06 20.17 -1.28
CA GLY A 115 -2.19 20.14 -2.22
C GLY A 115 -2.12 18.95 -3.19
N ILE A 116 -0.96 18.72 -3.81
CA ILE A 116 -0.73 17.59 -4.72
C ILE A 116 -0.85 16.27 -3.96
N CYS A 117 -0.25 16.16 -2.78
CA CYS A 117 -0.38 15.00 -1.90
C CYS A 117 -1.85 14.69 -1.61
N MET A 118 -2.65 15.69 -1.23
CA MET A 118 -4.08 15.52 -0.95
C MET A 118 -4.86 15.06 -2.19
N ILE A 119 -4.62 15.67 -3.36
CA ILE A 119 -5.24 15.24 -4.61
C ILE A 119 -4.92 13.76 -4.86
N MET A 120 -3.67 13.37 -4.66
CA MET A 120 -3.24 11.99 -4.87
C MET A 120 -3.91 11.02 -3.88
N LEU A 121 -4.15 11.41 -2.62
CA LEU A 121 -4.94 10.60 -1.67
C LEU A 121 -6.36 10.32 -2.18
N PHE A 122 -7.05 11.34 -2.70
CA PHE A 122 -8.39 11.17 -3.27
C PHE A 122 -8.36 10.34 -4.55
N VAL A 123 -7.35 10.51 -5.40
CA VAL A 123 -7.17 9.72 -6.61
C VAL A 123 -6.89 8.25 -6.26
N MET A 124 -6.05 7.98 -5.26
CA MET A 124 -5.79 6.63 -4.75
C MET A 124 -7.08 5.96 -4.27
N PHE A 125 -7.82 6.64 -3.40
CA PHE A 125 -9.11 6.13 -2.91
C PHE A 125 -10.09 5.87 -4.05
N PHE A 126 -10.20 6.81 -5.01
CA PHE A 126 -11.07 6.65 -6.16
C PHE A 126 -10.64 5.47 -7.06
N MET A 127 -9.34 5.30 -7.30
CA MET A 127 -8.83 4.16 -8.08
C MET A 127 -9.15 2.84 -7.40
N GLU A 128 -9.05 2.76 -6.07
CA GLU A 128 -9.43 1.57 -5.32
C GLU A 128 -10.94 1.28 -5.42
N LEU A 129 -11.80 2.30 -5.31
CA LEU A 129 -13.25 2.17 -5.51
C LEU A 129 -13.60 1.67 -6.92
N VAL A 130 -12.96 2.24 -7.95
CA VAL A 130 -13.18 1.82 -9.34
C VAL A 130 -12.69 0.40 -9.56
N ALA A 131 -11.51 0.05 -9.02
CA ALA A 131 -10.98 -1.31 -9.09
C ALA A 131 -11.96 -2.30 -8.44
N TYR A 132 -12.46 -1.98 -7.24
CA TYR A 132 -13.47 -2.80 -6.56
C TYR A 132 -14.73 -2.98 -7.40
N ARG A 133 -15.31 -1.89 -7.90
CA ARG A 133 -16.57 -1.94 -8.65
C ARG A 133 -16.41 -2.65 -10.00
N TRP A 134 -15.27 -2.45 -10.67
CA TRP A 134 -14.95 -3.16 -11.91
C TRP A 134 -14.87 -4.66 -11.65
N ILE A 135 -14.16 -5.05 -10.59
CA ILE A 135 -13.99 -6.45 -10.20
C ILE A 135 -15.36 -7.07 -9.93
N GLU A 136 -16.19 -6.44 -9.10
CA GLU A 136 -17.55 -6.91 -8.77
C GLU A 136 -18.43 -7.11 -10.01
N THR A 137 -18.43 -6.15 -10.94
CA THR A 137 -19.27 -6.21 -12.15
C THR A 137 -18.89 -7.39 -13.06
N ARG A 138 -17.60 -7.72 -13.14
CA ARG A 138 -17.14 -8.88 -13.93
C ARG A 138 -17.47 -10.22 -13.29
N THR A 139 -17.78 -10.23 -12.00
CA THR A 139 -18.12 -11.42 -11.24
C THR A 139 -19.63 -11.68 -11.27
N ASP A 140 -20.43 -10.61 -11.25
CA ASP A 140 -21.90 -10.67 -11.43
C ASP A 140 -22.33 -11.14 -12.82
N GLU A 141 -21.57 -10.83 -13.87
CA GLU A 141 -21.78 -11.40 -15.22
C GLU A 141 -21.53 -12.93 -15.28
N GLY A 142 -20.99 -13.53 -14.20
CA GLY A 142 -20.68 -14.95 -14.07
C GLY A 142 -21.71 -15.83 -13.34
N LYS A 143 -22.61 -15.25 -12.50
CA LYS A 143 -23.88 -15.81 -11.97
C LYS A 143 -24.27 -15.10 -10.66
N GLY A 144 -25.55 -14.75 -10.56
CA GLY A 144 -26.16 -14.20 -9.35
C GLY A 144 -26.23 -15.23 -8.23
N ASP A 145 -25.56 -14.93 -7.12
CA ASP A 145 -26.06 -15.22 -5.78
C ASP A 145 -25.36 -14.28 -4.79
N SER A 146 -26.16 -13.58 -3.99
CA SER A 146 -25.74 -12.60 -3.00
C SER A 146 -24.87 -13.25 -1.93
N THR A 147 -23.57 -12.96 -1.90
CA THR A 147 -22.69 -13.40 -0.81
C THR A 147 -21.69 -12.33 -0.38
N HIS A 148 -21.65 -12.12 0.92
CA HIS A 148 -20.85 -11.14 1.63
C HIS A 148 -19.34 -11.24 1.30
N THR A 149 -18.79 -10.17 0.75
CA THR A 149 -17.37 -9.94 0.51
C THR A 149 -16.78 -9.10 1.64
N HIS A 150 -15.61 -9.52 2.15
CA HIS A 150 -14.84 -8.74 3.11
C HIS A 150 -14.06 -7.69 2.32
N SER A 151 -14.38 -6.42 2.51
CA SER A 151 -13.62 -5.29 1.97
C SER A 151 -12.33 -5.06 2.77
N ALA A 152 -11.35 -4.39 2.13
CA ALA A 152 -10.19 -3.78 2.80
C ALA A 152 -10.61 -2.62 3.74
N PHE A 153 -11.85 -2.17 3.61
CA PHE A 153 -12.58 -1.44 4.65
C PHE A 153 -13.36 -2.44 5.50
N GLY A 154 -13.20 -2.44 6.81
CA GLY A 154 -13.84 -3.41 7.69
C GLY A 154 -15.36 -3.56 7.54
N ASP A 155 -15.82 -4.69 8.07
CA ASP A 155 -17.21 -5.13 8.11
C ASP A 155 -18.18 -4.03 8.59
N GLU A 156 -19.17 -3.71 7.75
CA GLU A 156 -20.26 -2.76 8.03
C GLU A 156 -21.13 -3.22 9.22
N SER A 157 -21.05 -4.50 9.60
CA SER A 157 -21.81 -5.07 10.73
C SER A 157 -21.40 -4.51 12.11
N VAL A 158 -20.30 -3.76 12.21
CA VAL A 158 -19.83 -3.16 13.47
C VAL A 158 -20.44 -1.76 13.74
N PHE A 159 -20.92 -1.05 12.70
CA PHE A 159 -21.50 0.29 12.86
C PHE A 159 -23.01 0.28 13.12
N VAL A 160 -23.71 -0.82 12.86
CA VAL A 160 -25.08 -1.03 13.33
C VAL A 160 -25.02 -1.76 14.68
N ARG A 161 -24.66 -1.01 15.72
CA ARG A 161 -24.85 -1.45 17.09
C ARG A 161 -26.35 -1.61 17.32
N SER A 162 -26.78 -2.87 17.41
CA SER A 162 -28.10 -3.29 17.89
C SER A 162 -28.60 -2.38 19.01
N GLY A 163 -29.78 -1.80 18.79
CA GLY A 163 -30.41 -0.86 19.70
C GLY A 163 -31.92 -0.82 19.54
N ALA A 164 -32.61 -1.88 19.96
CA ALA A 164 -33.83 -1.82 20.77
C ALA A 164 -34.41 -3.24 21.02
N PRO A 165 -35.09 -3.48 22.15
CA PRO A 165 -35.33 -4.80 22.71
C PRO A 165 -36.57 -5.50 22.14
N GLU A 166 -36.66 -6.79 22.48
CA GLU A 166 -37.78 -7.71 22.29
C GLU A 166 -39.12 -7.17 22.84
N ASP A 167 -40.19 -7.81 22.38
CA ASP A 167 -41.59 -7.72 22.84
C ASP A 167 -42.50 -6.66 22.20
N GLU A 168 -43.12 -6.99 21.05
CA GLU A 168 -44.57 -6.79 20.88
C GLU A 168 -45.14 -7.45 19.61
N LYS A 169 -46.31 -8.11 19.78
CA LYS A 169 -47.27 -8.57 18.75
C LYS A 169 -47.16 -10.03 18.25
N LYS A 170 -47.18 -10.98 19.20
CA LYS A 170 -48.13 -12.11 19.12
C LYS A 170 -49.39 -11.75 19.92
N ALA A 171 -50.37 -11.11 19.27
CA ALA A 171 -51.76 -11.07 19.72
C ALA A 171 -52.60 -10.28 18.69
N LEU A 172 -53.18 -10.98 17.71
CA LEU A 172 -54.59 -10.82 17.27
C LEU A 172 -54.79 -11.70 16.02
N GLN A 173 -55.08 -12.98 16.23
CA GLN A 173 -56.13 -13.66 15.45
C GLN A 173 -56.48 -14.95 16.19
N ASP A 174 -57.26 -14.82 17.24
CA ASP A 174 -58.02 -15.95 17.78
C ASP A 174 -59.44 -15.44 18.04
N ALA A 175 -60.40 -15.97 17.27
CA ALA A 175 -61.82 -16.07 17.59
C ALA A 175 -62.58 -16.66 16.39
N THR A 176 -62.75 -17.97 16.40
CA THR A 176 -64.02 -18.73 16.27
C THR A 176 -63.66 -20.17 15.87
N ASP A 177 -64.12 -21.27 16.47
CA ASP A 177 -64.95 -21.55 17.64
C ASP A 177 -64.64 -23.00 18.08
N LEU A 178 -64.85 -23.27 19.36
CA LEU A 178 -64.71 -24.56 20.03
C LEU A 178 -65.76 -25.58 19.59
N GLU A 179 -65.41 -26.88 19.57
CA GLU A 179 -65.82 -27.89 20.58
C GLU A 179 -65.64 -29.35 20.07
N ALA A 180 -65.01 -30.17 20.92
CA ALA A 180 -65.25 -31.60 21.23
C ALA A 180 -65.28 -32.63 20.06
N THR A 181 -64.69 -33.83 20.10
CA THR A 181 -64.51 -34.87 21.13
C THR A 181 -63.51 -35.93 20.63
N ALA A 182 -63.00 -36.74 21.56
CA ALA A 182 -62.07 -37.85 21.38
C ALA A 182 -62.62 -39.09 20.63
N GLU A 183 -61.68 -39.95 20.20
CA GLU A 183 -61.68 -41.45 20.22
C GLU A 183 -61.32 -42.17 18.90
N GLY A 184 -60.54 -43.27 19.05
CA GLY A 184 -60.47 -44.44 18.15
C GLY A 184 -59.43 -44.38 17.02
N SER A 185 -58.28 -45.08 17.10
CA SER A 185 -58.05 -46.51 16.86
C SER A 185 -57.83 -46.90 15.38
N GLU A 186 -56.61 -47.36 15.12
CA GLU A 186 -56.21 -48.53 14.31
C GLU A 186 -56.40 -48.58 12.78
N GLU A 187 -55.23 -48.74 12.15
CA GLU A 187 -54.87 -49.67 11.08
C GLU A 187 -55.53 -49.62 9.69
N GLY A 188 -54.68 -49.40 8.68
CA GLY A 188 -54.49 -50.41 7.64
C GLY A 188 -54.91 -50.06 6.21
N GLY A 189 -53.93 -49.59 5.42
CA GLY A 189 -53.63 -50.23 4.13
C GLY A 189 -54.22 -49.67 2.82
N LEU A 190 -53.33 -49.04 2.06
CA LEU A 190 -53.02 -49.23 0.62
C LEU A 190 -53.73 -48.42 -0.49
N ALA A 191 -52.83 -47.85 -1.33
CA ALA A 191 -52.97 -47.26 -2.68
C ALA A 191 -53.53 -45.82 -2.73
N LYS A 192 -52.93 -44.84 -3.40
CA LYS A 192 -51.91 -44.82 -4.47
C LYS A 192 -51.51 -43.33 -4.74
N ASP A 193 -50.31 -43.12 -5.28
CA ASP A 193 -49.91 -41.99 -6.18
C ASP A 193 -49.30 -40.68 -5.61
N GLN A 194 -48.03 -40.47 -5.99
CA GLN A 194 -47.37 -39.21 -6.39
C GLN A 194 -47.30 -38.04 -5.39
N GLN A 195 -46.07 -37.67 -4.96
CA GLN A 195 -45.34 -36.49 -5.47
C GLN A 195 -44.13 -36.17 -4.56
N TRP A 196 -42.98 -36.02 -5.21
CA TRP A 196 -41.74 -35.33 -4.84
C TRP A 196 -41.82 -34.26 -3.74
N ASP A 197 -41.00 -34.39 -2.69
CA ASP A 197 -40.18 -33.28 -2.18
C ASP A 197 -38.95 -33.83 -1.45
N ALA A 198 -37.83 -33.76 -2.15
CA ALA A 198 -36.51 -34.08 -1.65
C ALA A 198 -35.96 -32.91 -0.84
N ASP A 199 -35.53 -33.20 0.37
CA ASP A 199 -34.77 -32.37 1.31
C ASP A 199 -33.82 -31.39 0.57
N HIS A 200 -34.14 -30.09 0.61
CA HIS A 200 -33.30 -29.05 0.02
C HIS A 200 -32.24 -28.56 1.01
N TYR A 201 -31.00 -28.96 0.71
CA TYR A 201 -29.76 -28.18 0.81
C TYR A 201 -29.47 -27.42 2.11
N GLY A 202 -28.98 -28.16 3.09
CA GLY A 202 -28.40 -27.60 4.30
C GLY A 202 -26.97 -28.05 4.58
N HIS A 203 -26.05 -28.13 3.60
CA HIS A 203 -24.61 -28.30 3.90
C HIS A 203 -23.69 -27.73 2.81
N GLU A 204 -23.25 -26.47 2.93
CA GLU A 204 -22.02 -26.01 2.28
C GLU A 204 -20.85 -26.16 3.27
N ARG A 205 -20.39 -27.40 3.43
CA ARG A 205 -19.18 -27.75 4.22
C ARG A 205 -18.20 -28.59 3.41
N THR A 206 -18.17 -28.37 2.10
CA THR A 206 -17.18 -28.96 1.19
C THR A 206 -16.05 -27.98 0.95
N HIS A 207 -14.83 -28.39 1.34
CA HIS A 207 -13.59 -27.71 0.99
C HIS A 207 -13.43 -27.71 -0.54
N GLN A 208 -13.96 -26.70 -1.24
CA GLN A 208 -13.64 -26.47 -2.64
C GLN A 208 -12.18 -26.02 -2.76
N ASP A 209 -11.39 -26.79 -3.51
CA ASP A 209 -9.99 -26.52 -3.81
C ASP A 209 -9.90 -25.32 -4.77
N PRO A 210 -9.10 -24.28 -4.46
CA PRO A 210 -8.90 -23.13 -5.34
C PRO A 210 -8.43 -23.46 -6.75
N GLU A 211 -7.89 -24.68 -6.99
CA GLU A 211 -7.42 -25.11 -8.32
C GLU A 211 -8.56 -25.59 -9.26
N VAL A 212 -9.80 -25.72 -8.78
CA VAL A 212 -10.95 -26.16 -9.60
C VAL A 212 -11.59 -24.96 -10.32
N ILE A 213 -11.52 -24.99 -11.66
CA ILE A 213 -12.02 -23.95 -12.57
C ILE A 213 -13.55 -23.77 -12.40
N GLY A 214 -13.98 -22.57 -12.02
CA GLY A 214 -15.38 -22.14 -11.94
C GLY A 214 -16.00 -22.11 -10.54
N THR A 215 -15.20 -22.11 -9.47
CA THR A 215 -15.71 -22.04 -8.08
C THR A 215 -15.81 -20.61 -7.54
N THR A 216 -16.73 -20.37 -6.61
CA THR A 216 -16.90 -19.06 -5.93
C THR A 216 -15.64 -18.65 -5.15
N LYS A 217 -14.92 -19.62 -4.56
CA LYS A 217 -13.63 -19.40 -3.90
C LYS A 217 -12.50 -19.03 -4.87
N GLU A 218 -12.45 -19.62 -6.05
CA GLU A 218 -11.47 -19.26 -7.09
C GLU A 218 -11.70 -17.82 -7.57
N ASN A 219 -12.95 -17.41 -7.77
CA ASN A 219 -13.28 -16.03 -8.14
C ASN A 219 -12.87 -15.06 -7.01
N LYS A 220 -13.27 -15.30 -5.76
CA LYS A 220 -12.87 -14.47 -4.60
C LYS A 220 -11.34 -14.38 -4.42
N ALA A 221 -10.61 -15.46 -4.74
CA ALA A 221 -9.14 -15.45 -4.73
C ALA A 221 -8.54 -14.64 -5.90
N LYS A 222 -9.14 -14.68 -7.09
CA LYS A 222 -8.71 -13.87 -8.25
C LYS A 222 -8.98 -12.38 -8.03
N GLU A 223 -10.09 -12.03 -7.37
CA GLU A 223 -10.46 -10.65 -7.02
C GLU A 223 -9.48 -10.07 -6.00
N GLY A 224 -9.25 -10.78 -4.89
CA GLY A 224 -8.25 -10.37 -3.89
C GLY A 224 -6.84 -10.30 -4.47
N TYR A 225 -6.49 -11.19 -5.41
CA TYR A 225 -5.21 -11.14 -6.10
C TYR A 225 -5.06 -9.87 -6.94
N ALA A 226 -6.09 -9.46 -7.70
CA ALA A 226 -6.02 -8.26 -8.54
C ALA A 226 -5.87 -6.96 -7.72
N GLY A 227 -6.61 -6.83 -6.62
CA GLY A 227 -6.49 -5.68 -5.70
C GLY A 227 -5.13 -5.62 -5.02
N ASN A 228 -4.68 -6.73 -4.43
CA ASN A 228 -3.35 -6.81 -3.80
C ASN A 228 -2.21 -6.51 -4.79
N LEU A 229 -2.36 -6.98 -6.03
CA LEU A 229 -1.39 -6.72 -7.10
C LEU A 229 -1.34 -5.23 -7.46
N LEU A 230 -2.50 -4.59 -7.60
CA LEU A 230 -2.60 -3.15 -7.86
C LEU A 230 -1.92 -2.35 -6.74
N ASN A 231 -2.19 -2.69 -5.48
CA ASN A 231 -1.63 -2.02 -4.31
C ASN A 231 -0.10 -2.13 -4.25
N VAL A 232 0.45 -3.31 -4.54
CA VAL A 232 1.92 -3.50 -4.60
C VAL A 232 2.54 -2.72 -5.75
N PHE A 233 1.95 -2.76 -6.95
CA PHE A 233 2.48 -2.02 -8.10
C PHE A 233 2.44 -0.50 -7.90
N ILE A 234 1.36 0.03 -7.33
CA ILE A 234 1.25 1.46 -7.08
C ILE A 234 2.23 1.90 -5.99
N LEU A 235 2.36 1.13 -4.90
CA LEU A 235 3.36 1.40 -3.87
C LEU A 235 4.78 1.38 -4.44
N GLU A 236 5.09 0.38 -5.28
CA GLU A 236 6.40 0.27 -5.91
C GLU A 236 6.68 1.41 -6.89
N PHE A 237 5.67 1.86 -7.64
CA PHE A 237 5.76 3.05 -8.47
C PHE A 237 6.16 4.28 -7.64
N GLY A 238 5.49 4.54 -6.52
CA GLY A 238 5.82 5.67 -5.63
C GLY A 238 7.24 5.59 -5.08
N ILE A 239 7.68 4.41 -4.66
CA ILE A 239 9.04 4.19 -4.13
C ILE A 239 10.11 4.35 -5.23
N ILE A 240 9.86 3.89 -6.45
CA ILE A 240 10.82 3.98 -7.57
C ILE A 240 11.10 5.44 -7.92
N PHE A 241 10.07 6.28 -8.05
CA PHE A 241 10.27 7.70 -8.40
C PHE A 241 11.09 8.43 -7.34
N HIS A 242 10.77 8.21 -6.07
CA HIS A 242 11.54 8.75 -4.95
C HIS A 242 13.02 8.32 -4.99
N SER A 243 13.24 7.02 -5.21
CA SER A 243 14.57 6.41 -5.25
C SER A 243 15.45 6.96 -6.39
N ILE A 244 14.86 7.39 -7.50
CA ILE A 244 15.59 8.01 -8.61
C ILE A 244 16.18 9.34 -8.19
N PHE A 245 15.36 10.23 -7.62
CA PHE A 245 15.83 11.56 -7.21
C PHE A 245 16.84 11.49 -6.07
N ILE A 246 16.62 10.63 -5.08
CA ILE A 246 17.59 10.34 -4.02
C ILE A 246 18.96 9.93 -4.61
N GLY A 247 18.98 9.04 -5.60
CA GLY A 247 20.24 8.58 -6.19
C GLY A 247 20.98 9.71 -6.92
N LEU A 248 20.25 10.55 -7.65
CA LEU A 248 20.80 11.70 -8.36
C LEU A 248 21.35 12.76 -7.39
N THR A 249 20.61 13.09 -6.33
CA THR A 249 21.02 14.08 -5.33
C THR A 249 22.23 13.60 -4.53
N LEU A 250 22.27 12.33 -4.10
CA LEU A 250 23.46 11.77 -3.43
C LEU A 250 24.70 11.90 -4.30
N ALA A 251 24.60 11.64 -5.60
CA ALA A 251 25.76 11.73 -6.49
C ALA A 251 26.29 13.17 -6.66
N CYS A 252 25.39 14.16 -6.65
CA CYS A 252 25.71 15.58 -6.86
C CYS A 252 25.91 16.38 -5.56
N SER A 253 25.69 15.77 -4.39
CA SER A 253 25.86 16.40 -3.06
C SER A 253 27.28 16.89 -2.80
N GLY A 254 27.41 17.93 -1.98
CA GLY A 254 28.67 18.55 -1.58
C GLY A 254 29.26 17.94 -0.31
N ASP A 255 29.39 18.76 0.72
CA ASP A 255 30.03 18.42 2.00
C ASP A 255 29.19 17.42 2.83
N GLU A 256 27.88 17.43 2.62
CA GLU A 256 26.91 16.54 3.25
C GLU A 256 26.96 15.09 2.71
N PHE A 257 27.71 14.83 1.63
CA PHE A 257 27.77 13.53 0.97
C PHE A 257 27.99 12.36 1.94
N VAL A 258 28.94 12.49 2.87
CA VAL A 258 29.29 11.40 3.79
C VAL A 258 28.12 11.06 4.72
N SER A 259 27.42 12.09 5.22
CA SER A 259 26.23 11.90 6.07
C SER A 259 25.11 11.26 5.27
N LEU A 260 24.76 11.85 4.12
CA LEU A 260 23.71 11.36 3.23
C LEU A 260 23.97 9.92 2.79
N TYR A 261 25.22 9.58 2.47
CA TYR A 261 25.59 8.23 2.06
C TYR A 261 25.32 7.21 3.17
N ILE A 262 25.79 7.48 4.40
CA ILE A 262 25.57 6.56 5.53
C ILE A 262 24.08 6.42 5.82
N VAL A 263 23.34 7.53 5.85
CA VAL A 263 21.90 7.54 6.08
C VAL A 263 21.16 6.73 5.02
N LEU A 264 21.52 6.90 3.75
CA LEU A 264 20.87 6.21 2.63
C LEU A 264 21.09 4.70 2.63
N VAL A 265 22.24 4.22 3.12
CA VAL A 265 22.47 2.78 3.29
C VAL A 265 21.42 2.15 4.22
N PHE A 266 21.11 2.81 5.34
CA PHE A 266 20.09 2.34 6.28
C PHE A 266 18.67 2.59 5.78
N HIS A 267 18.41 3.76 5.20
CA HIS A 267 17.12 4.12 4.59
C HIS A 267 16.69 3.04 3.58
N GLN A 268 17.56 2.75 2.60
CA GLN A 268 17.26 1.81 1.52
C GLN A 268 17.12 0.38 2.03
N MET A 269 17.86 0.01 3.07
CA MET A 269 17.69 -1.31 3.69
C MET A 269 16.32 -1.43 4.38
N PHE A 270 15.92 -0.43 5.17
CA PHE A 270 14.68 -0.45 5.92
C PHE A 270 13.44 -0.35 5.03
N GLU A 271 13.48 0.51 4.02
CA GLU A 271 12.41 0.63 3.04
C GLU A 271 12.31 -0.65 2.20
N GLY A 272 13.45 -1.25 1.81
CA GLY A 272 13.50 -2.54 1.14
C GLY A 272 12.87 -3.67 1.95
N LEU A 273 13.09 -3.71 3.28
CA LEU A 273 12.42 -4.66 4.15
C LEU A 273 10.90 -4.47 4.15
N GLY A 274 10.43 -3.21 4.19
CA GLY A 274 9.01 -2.88 4.05
C GLY A 274 8.42 -3.38 2.74
N LEU A 275 8.98 -2.97 1.61
CA LEU A 275 8.54 -3.41 0.28
C LEU A 275 8.61 -4.93 0.12
N GLY A 276 9.73 -5.55 0.51
CA GLY A 276 9.96 -6.98 0.39
C GLY A 276 8.91 -7.81 1.15
N THR A 277 8.52 -7.37 2.36
CA THR A 277 7.44 -8.04 3.11
C THR A 277 6.09 -7.91 2.41
N ARG A 278 5.80 -6.77 1.77
CA ARG A 278 4.56 -6.57 1.01
C ARG A 278 4.49 -7.48 -0.21
N ILE A 279 5.57 -7.54 -0.98
CA ILE A 279 5.69 -8.45 -2.13
C ILE A 279 5.55 -9.92 -1.67
N ALA A 280 6.13 -10.27 -0.51
CA ALA A 280 6.10 -11.62 0.03
C ALA A 280 4.72 -12.05 0.56
N LEU A 281 3.85 -11.11 0.94
CA LEU A 281 2.49 -11.36 1.44
C LEU A 281 1.46 -11.57 0.32
N VAL A 282 1.78 -11.22 -0.93
CA VAL A 282 0.89 -11.48 -2.07
C VAL A 282 0.92 -12.96 -2.45
N ASP A 283 -0.27 -13.55 -2.63
CA ASP A 283 -0.44 -14.93 -3.09
C ASP A 283 -0.26 -15.03 -4.61
N TRP A 284 1.00 -15.16 -5.05
CA TRP A 284 1.32 -15.22 -6.48
C TRP A 284 0.91 -16.56 -7.13
N PRO A 285 0.14 -16.56 -8.23
CA PRO A 285 -0.23 -17.77 -8.95
C PRO A 285 0.99 -18.43 -9.60
N LYS A 286 0.93 -19.75 -9.81
CA LYS A 286 2.03 -20.56 -10.37
C LYS A 286 2.58 -19.99 -11.68
N SER A 287 1.72 -19.39 -12.52
CA SER A 287 2.09 -18.77 -13.80
C SER A 287 2.91 -17.48 -13.67
N ARG A 288 2.84 -16.77 -12.53
CA ARG A 288 3.49 -15.47 -12.28
C ARG A 288 4.52 -15.52 -11.15
N ARG A 289 5.05 -16.71 -10.83
CA ARG A 289 6.03 -16.91 -9.74
C ARG A 289 7.31 -16.06 -9.83
N PHE A 290 7.63 -15.53 -11.00
CA PHE A 290 8.81 -14.70 -11.23
C PHE A 290 8.57 -13.21 -10.99
N THR A 291 7.30 -12.75 -11.02
CA THR A 291 6.95 -11.35 -10.78
C THR A 291 7.52 -10.79 -9.47
N PRO A 292 7.39 -11.44 -8.29
CA PRO A 292 7.94 -10.87 -7.05
C PRO A 292 9.46 -10.66 -7.07
N TRP A 293 10.18 -11.50 -7.81
CA TRP A 293 11.64 -11.37 -7.98
C TRP A 293 11.99 -10.18 -8.87
N MET A 294 11.21 -9.96 -9.93
CA MET A 294 11.37 -8.80 -10.80
C MET A 294 11.10 -7.49 -10.06
N LEU A 295 10.04 -7.45 -9.24
CA LEU A 295 9.71 -6.26 -8.43
C LEU A 295 10.80 -5.96 -7.40
N SER A 296 11.24 -6.98 -6.67
CA SER A 296 12.35 -6.83 -5.71
C SER A 296 13.66 -6.39 -6.39
N LEU A 297 13.92 -6.88 -7.62
CA LEU A 297 15.07 -6.49 -8.41
C LEU A 297 14.96 -5.05 -8.94
N ALA A 298 13.78 -4.64 -9.38
CA ALA A 298 13.52 -3.28 -9.86
C ALA A 298 13.80 -2.26 -8.75
N TYR A 299 13.30 -2.50 -7.54
CA TYR A 299 13.65 -1.70 -6.36
C TYR A 299 15.16 -1.67 -6.10
N ALA A 300 15.80 -2.84 -6.04
CA ALA A 300 17.21 -2.92 -5.66
C ALA A 300 18.15 -2.20 -6.65
N LEU A 301 17.80 -2.19 -7.94
CA LEU A 301 18.61 -1.56 -8.99
C LEU A 301 18.36 -0.06 -9.17
N THR A 302 17.18 0.44 -8.80
CA THR A 302 16.76 1.82 -9.10
C THR A 302 17.74 2.85 -8.52
N THR A 303 18.03 2.82 -7.23
CA THR A 303 18.93 3.80 -6.58
C THR A 303 20.37 3.69 -7.08
N PRO A 304 21.01 2.50 -7.16
CA PRO A 304 22.37 2.37 -7.70
C PRO A 304 22.52 2.86 -9.15
N VAL A 305 21.54 2.56 -10.01
CA VAL A 305 21.54 3.05 -11.40
C VAL A 305 21.41 4.57 -11.41
N SER A 306 20.57 5.13 -10.54
CA SER A 306 20.37 6.58 -10.44
C SER A 306 21.61 7.29 -9.91
N ILE A 307 22.33 6.70 -8.94
CA ILE A 307 23.64 7.20 -8.49
C ILE A 307 24.66 7.14 -9.63
N ALA A 308 24.73 6.04 -10.38
CA ALA A 308 25.67 5.92 -11.51
C ALA A 308 25.40 6.97 -12.59
N ILE A 309 24.13 7.21 -12.92
CA ILE A 309 23.71 8.29 -13.82
C ILE A 309 24.08 9.65 -13.24
N GLY A 310 23.76 9.89 -11.97
CA GLY A 310 24.07 11.12 -11.25
C GLY A 310 25.57 11.42 -11.24
N LEU A 311 26.42 10.40 -11.05
CA LEU A 311 27.86 10.54 -11.21
C LEU A 311 28.24 10.88 -12.65
N GLY A 312 27.60 10.29 -13.65
CA GLY A 312 27.81 10.63 -15.06
C GLY A 312 27.52 12.11 -15.37
N VAL A 313 26.42 12.64 -14.83
CA VAL A 313 25.94 14.02 -15.07
C VAL A 313 26.36 15.03 -13.99
N ARG A 314 27.23 14.63 -13.05
CA ARG A 314 27.59 15.40 -11.84
C ARG A 314 28.08 16.82 -12.06
N ASN A 315 28.66 17.12 -13.22
CA ASN A 315 29.16 18.46 -13.55
C ASN A 315 28.12 19.33 -14.30
N THR A 316 27.02 18.74 -14.77
CA THR A 316 26.07 19.37 -15.70
C THR A 316 24.63 19.35 -15.21
N TYR A 317 24.32 18.58 -14.16
CA TYR A 317 22.99 18.53 -13.57
C TYR A 317 22.94 19.45 -12.34
N PRO A 318 22.21 20.59 -12.41
CA PRO A 318 22.00 21.48 -11.28
C PRO A 318 20.74 21.08 -10.49
N PRO A 319 20.87 20.45 -9.30
CA PRO A 319 19.72 19.98 -8.52
C PRO A 319 18.81 21.11 -8.03
N ASN A 320 19.36 22.32 -7.89
CA ASN A 320 18.68 23.52 -7.38
C ASN A 320 18.10 24.40 -8.51
N SER A 321 18.16 23.95 -9.76
CA SER A 321 17.54 24.67 -10.88
C SER A 321 16.02 24.69 -10.75
N ARG A 322 15.37 25.73 -11.29
CA ARG A 322 13.91 25.88 -11.25
C ARG A 322 13.17 24.63 -11.73
N ARG A 323 13.64 24.05 -12.84
CA ARG A 323 13.04 22.85 -13.43
C ARG A 323 13.22 21.63 -12.53
N ALA A 324 14.41 21.44 -11.95
CA ALA A 324 14.68 20.33 -11.05
C ALA A 324 13.81 20.43 -9.77
N LEU A 325 13.73 21.61 -9.16
CA LEU A 325 12.91 21.85 -7.97
C LEU A 325 11.42 21.54 -8.21
N ILE A 326 10.85 22.05 -9.32
CA ILE A 326 9.44 21.80 -9.66
C ILE A 326 9.19 20.31 -9.92
N VAL A 327 10.07 19.67 -10.71
CA VAL A 327 9.93 18.25 -11.05
C VAL A 327 10.07 17.38 -9.79
N ASN A 328 11.15 17.53 -9.03
CA ASN A 328 11.40 16.75 -7.81
C ASN A 328 10.25 16.95 -6.82
N GLY A 329 9.89 18.21 -6.55
CA GLY A 329 8.81 18.54 -5.64
C GLY A 329 7.45 17.97 -6.04
N CYS A 330 7.10 17.98 -7.32
CA CYS A 330 5.84 17.38 -7.80
C CYS A 330 5.85 15.85 -7.69
N PHE A 331 6.92 15.19 -8.15
CA PHE A 331 7.02 13.72 -8.10
C PHE A 331 7.11 13.20 -6.67
N ASP A 332 7.83 13.88 -5.77
CA ASP A 332 7.88 13.53 -4.36
C ASP A 332 6.53 13.78 -3.68
N SER A 333 5.78 14.83 -4.03
CA SER A 333 4.42 15.06 -3.51
C SER A 333 3.43 13.97 -3.94
N VAL A 334 3.51 13.53 -5.20
CA VAL A 334 2.69 12.41 -5.72
C VAL A 334 3.06 11.12 -5.00
N SER A 335 4.36 10.83 -4.88
CA SER A 335 4.86 9.64 -4.20
C SER A 335 4.49 9.65 -2.71
N ALA A 336 4.56 10.81 -2.04
CA ALA A 336 4.10 11.00 -0.67
C ALA A 336 2.62 10.62 -0.53
N GLY A 337 1.76 11.15 -1.41
CA GLY A 337 0.33 10.84 -1.37
C GLY A 337 0.05 9.35 -1.55
N ILE A 338 0.75 8.69 -2.48
CA ILE A 338 0.64 7.24 -2.67
C ILE A 338 1.07 6.49 -1.39
N LEU A 339 2.25 6.79 -0.83
CA LEU A 339 2.78 6.08 0.33
C LEU A 339 2.02 6.40 1.62
N ILE A 340 1.47 7.61 1.79
CA ILE A 340 0.60 7.94 2.91
C ILE A 340 -0.69 7.11 2.81
N TYR A 341 -1.31 7.05 1.63
CA TYR A 341 -2.51 6.24 1.43
C TYR A 341 -2.24 4.77 1.78
N THR A 342 -1.22 4.18 1.15
CA THR A 342 -0.88 2.78 1.40
C THR A 342 -0.45 2.57 2.84
N GLY A 343 0.43 3.39 3.39
CA GLY A 343 0.93 3.25 4.76
C GLY A 343 -0.17 3.34 5.83
N MET A 344 -1.07 4.31 5.70
CA MET A 344 -2.11 4.56 6.71
C MET A 344 -3.32 3.65 6.55
N ILE A 345 -3.81 3.48 5.33
CA ILE A 345 -5.05 2.75 5.05
C ILE A 345 -4.75 1.27 4.84
N GLU A 346 -3.89 0.93 3.87
CA GLU A 346 -3.62 -0.45 3.48
C GLU A 346 -2.77 -1.20 4.50
N LEU A 347 -1.80 -0.53 5.13
CA LEU A 347 -0.90 -1.19 6.09
C LEU A 347 -1.43 -1.04 7.52
N MET A 348 -1.57 0.18 8.01
CA MET A 348 -1.88 0.40 9.42
C MET A 348 -3.34 0.04 9.76
N ALA A 349 -4.33 0.53 9.01
CA ALA A 349 -5.73 0.22 9.32
C ALA A 349 -6.04 -1.26 9.06
N HIS A 350 -5.72 -1.79 7.87
CA HIS A 350 -6.08 -3.16 7.53
C HIS A 350 -5.36 -4.22 8.37
N GLU A 351 -4.08 -4.03 8.71
CA GLU A 351 -3.36 -5.04 9.51
C GLU A 351 -3.68 -5.03 11.00
N PHE A 352 -4.08 -3.90 11.57
CA PHE A 352 -4.39 -3.81 13.01
C PHE A 352 -5.89 -3.93 13.30
N LEU A 353 -6.75 -3.32 12.48
CA LEU A 353 -8.19 -3.25 12.75
C LEU A 353 -8.95 -4.39 12.08
N PHE A 354 -8.50 -4.86 10.91
CA PHE A 354 -9.25 -5.81 10.09
C PHE A 354 -8.60 -7.20 10.01
N SER A 355 -7.42 -7.40 10.62
CA SER A 355 -6.76 -8.70 10.62
C SER A 355 -7.28 -9.64 11.71
N ASP A 356 -7.46 -10.91 11.34
CA ASP A 356 -7.74 -11.99 12.29
C ASP A 356 -6.51 -12.42 13.11
N GLU A 357 -5.34 -11.84 12.82
CA GLU A 357 -4.04 -12.22 13.38
C GLU A 357 -3.93 -11.97 14.89
N PHE A 358 -4.77 -11.07 15.42
CA PHE A 358 -4.82 -10.72 16.85
C PHE A 358 -6.03 -11.29 17.60
N LYS A 359 -6.77 -12.26 17.03
CA LYS A 359 -7.88 -12.93 17.75
C LYS A 359 -7.33 -13.94 18.78
N GLY A 360 -7.92 -13.95 19.98
CA GLY A 360 -7.64 -14.94 21.04
C GLY A 360 -6.97 -14.41 22.32
N ARG A 361 -6.71 -15.30 23.29
CA ARG A 361 -6.32 -14.96 24.68
C ARG A 361 -4.98 -14.20 24.82
N LYS A 362 -4.08 -14.29 23.82
CA LYS A 362 -2.81 -13.52 23.75
C LYS A 362 -2.82 -12.41 22.69
N GLY A 363 -3.95 -12.21 22.02
CA GLY A 363 -4.11 -11.30 20.88
C GLY A 363 -3.70 -9.87 21.18
N PHE A 364 -4.25 -9.30 22.26
CA PHE A 364 -3.94 -7.94 22.69
C PHE A 364 -2.44 -7.71 22.96
N LYS A 365 -1.76 -8.67 23.60
CA LYS A 365 -0.31 -8.57 23.85
C LYS A 365 0.50 -8.55 22.55
N ASN A 366 0.13 -9.39 21.59
CA ASN A 366 0.80 -9.44 20.29
C ASN A 366 0.51 -8.17 19.47
N MET A 367 -0.70 -7.63 19.55
CA MET A 367 -1.08 -6.36 18.91
C MET A 367 -0.26 -5.19 19.47
N MET A 368 -0.14 -5.08 20.80
CA MET A 368 0.69 -4.05 21.43
C MET A 368 2.17 -4.20 21.04
N TRP A 369 2.66 -5.43 20.90
CA TRP A 369 4.02 -5.70 20.44
C TRP A 369 4.22 -5.31 18.96
N ALA A 370 3.29 -5.66 18.07
CA ALA A 370 3.29 -5.22 16.67
C ALA A 370 3.30 -3.69 16.57
N TYR A 371 2.44 -3.02 17.33
CA TYR A 371 2.36 -1.57 17.34
C TYR A 371 3.67 -0.93 17.82
N PHE A 372 4.26 -1.45 18.89
CA PHE A 372 5.58 -0.98 19.35
C PHE A 372 6.65 -1.14 18.28
N VAL A 373 6.72 -2.29 17.60
CA VAL A 373 7.71 -2.55 16.54
C VAL A 373 7.49 -1.61 15.34
N MET A 374 6.24 -1.34 14.99
CA MET A 374 5.89 -0.35 13.97
C MET A 374 6.37 1.06 14.37
N CYS A 375 6.13 1.48 15.61
CA CYS A 375 6.63 2.77 16.12
C CYS A 375 8.17 2.85 16.10
N VAL A 376 8.87 1.75 16.38
CA VAL A 376 10.34 1.68 16.27
C VAL A 376 10.77 1.87 14.81
N GLY A 377 10.10 1.22 13.85
CA GLY A 377 10.38 1.41 12.42
C GLY A 377 10.21 2.86 11.98
N ALA A 378 9.07 3.47 12.33
CA ALA A 378 8.81 4.88 12.05
C ALA A 378 9.85 5.79 12.73
N GLY A 379 10.14 5.56 14.02
CA GLY A 379 11.08 6.35 14.80
C GLY A 379 12.51 6.32 14.26
N LEU A 380 13.00 5.14 13.85
CA LEU A 380 14.32 5.02 13.22
C LEU A 380 14.35 5.75 11.87
N MET A 381 13.29 5.64 11.08
CA MET A 381 13.20 6.31 9.79
C MET A 381 13.14 7.84 9.92
N CYS A 382 12.43 8.36 10.92
CA CYS A 382 12.45 9.79 11.27
C CYS A 382 13.84 10.24 11.77
N LEU A 383 14.52 9.41 12.56
CA LEU A 383 15.87 9.72 13.05
C LEU A 383 16.87 9.82 11.89
N LEU A 384 16.76 8.93 10.90
CA LEU A 384 17.53 9.01 9.66
C LEU A 384 17.23 10.32 8.92
N GLY A 385 15.97 10.75 8.83
CA GLY A 385 15.61 12.02 8.20
C GLY A 385 16.14 13.26 8.92
N LYS A 386 16.34 13.20 10.24
CA LYS A 386 16.99 14.28 11.00
C LYS A 386 18.52 14.35 10.77
N TRP A 387 19.13 13.21 10.40
CA TRP A 387 20.58 13.09 10.22
C TRP A 387 21.02 13.20 8.76
N ALA A 388 20.10 12.99 7.82
CA ALA A 388 20.23 13.45 6.45
C ALA A 388 20.29 14.98 6.46
#